data_AF-A0A3P6EMD2-F1
#
_entry.id   AF-A0A3P6EMD2-F1
#
_cell.length_a   1.000
_cell.length_b   1.000
_cell.length_c   1.000
_cell.angle_alpha   90.00
_cell.angle_beta   90.00
_cell.angle_gamma   90.00
#
_symmetry.space_group_name_H-M   'P 1'
#
loop_
_entity.id
_entity.type
_entity.pdbx_description
1 polymer ?
#
loop_
_entity_poly.entity_id
_entity_poly.type
_entity_poly.pdbx_seq_one_letter_code
_entity_poly.pdbx_strand_id
1 'polypeptide(L)'
;MDLSPVTEALAVKSFDKIANICDNLMLQVASEGISFHDDWPYAIHLLGHLYVDDCDSARFLWKTIPSSVKESKPEVVAAWRIGQKLLTRDYAGVYEAIRGYDWSQETKDMVAAFSDVYRKRMFQLLMSAYSTITIRDLALFHGMSG
;
A
#
# COMPACT_ATOMS: atom_id res chain seq x y z
N MET A 1 11.42 -10.36 -17.72
CA MET A 1 11.43 -9.01 -17.12
C MET A 1 12.33 -9.06 -15.91
N ASP A 2 13.23 -8.10 -15.76
CA ASP A 2 14.11 -8.00 -14.59
C ASP A 2 13.41 -7.22 -13.46
N LEU A 3 13.21 -7.89 -12.32
CA LEU A 3 12.61 -7.30 -11.11
C LEU A 3 13.65 -7.05 -10.00
N SER A 4 14.94 -7.24 -10.30
CA SER A 4 16.05 -7.03 -9.36
C SER A 4 16.00 -5.65 -8.67
N PRO A 5 15.64 -4.53 -9.34
CA PRO A 5 15.56 -3.23 -8.68
C PRO A 5 14.48 -3.18 -7.58
N VAL A 6 13.37 -3.93 -7.74
CA VAL A 6 12.29 -4.00 -6.75
C VAL A 6 12.73 -4.85 -5.55
N THR A 7 13.37 -6.00 -5.80
CA THR A 7 13.84 -6.89 -4.73
C THR A 7 14.98 -6.25 -3.94
N GLU A 8 15.89 -5.53 -4.59
CA GLU A 8 16.92 -4.72 -3.93
C GLU A 8 16.30 -3.64 -3.05
N ALA A 9 15.32 -2.88 -3.55
CA ALA A 9 14.64 -1.84 -2.78
C ALA A 9 13.92 -2.41 -1.55
N LEU A 10 13.30 -3.59 -1.67
CA LEU A 10 12.70 -4.31 -0.55
C LEU A 10 13.76 -4.76 0.46
N ALA A 11 14.89 -5.30 0.01
CA ALA A 11 15.98 -5.77 0.87
C ALA A 11 16.60 -4.65 1.70
N VAL A 12 16.82 -3.47 1.10
CA VAL A 12 17.34 -2.28 1.81
C VAL A 12 16.25 -1.47 2.54
N LYS A 13 14.98 -1.91 2.48
CA LYS A 13 13.81 -1.27 3.10
C LYS A 13 13.56 0.17 2.63
N SER A 14 13.94 0.50 1.39
CA SER A 14 13.63 1.80 0.78
C SER A 14 12.24 1.78 0.15
N PHE A 15 11.22 1.58 0.99
CA PHE A 15 9.83 1.43 0.55
C PHE A 15 9.27 2.70 -0.12
N ASP A 16 9.82 3.86 0.22
CA ASP A 16 9.51 5.17 -0.38
C ASP A 16 9.80 5.24 -1.88
N LYS A 17 10.75 4.45 -2.38
CA LYS A 17 11.16 4.46 -3.79
C LYS A 17 10.44 3.41 -4.63
N ILE A 18 9.76 2.45 -3.99
CA ILE A 18 9.16 1.30 -4.68
C ILE A 18 8.15 1.73 -5.74
N ALA A 19 7.29 2.71 -5.44
CA ALA A 19 6.32 3.22 -6.41
C ALA A 19 7.02 3.69 -7.70
N ASN A 20 7.99 4.60 -7.56
CA ASN A 20 8.72 5.16 -8.69
C ASN A 20 9.55 4.10 -9.45
N ILE A 21 10.15 3.13 -8.76
CA ILE A 21 10.88 2.04 -9.42
C ILE A 21 9.92 1.19 -10.25
N CYS A 22 8.78 0.81 -9.68
CA CYS A 22 7.77 0.03 -10.37
C CYS A 22 7.17 0.77 -11.57
N ASP A 23 6.84 2.06 -11.45
CA ASP A 23 6.31 2.86 -12.56
C ASP A 23 7.30 2.93 -13.73
N ASN A 24 8.58 3.22 -13.44
CA ASN A 24 9.62 3.30 -14.47
C ASN A 24 9.86 1.96 -15.17
N LEU A 25 9.93 0.87 -14.40
CA LEU A 25 10.04 -0.48 -14.96
C LEU A 25 8.82 -0.83 -15.82
N MET A 26 7.61 -0.46 -15.39
CA MET A 26 6.39 -0.76 -16.13
C MET A 26 6.37 -0.06 -17.48
N LEU A 27 6.80 1.21 -17.53
CA LEU A 27 6.94 1.96 -18.77
C LEU A 27 8.00 1.37 -19.70
N GLN A 28 9.16 0.97 -19.14
CA GLN A 28 10.23 0.37 -19.93
C GLN A 28 9.77 -0.94 -20.58
N VAL A 29 9.20 -1.84 -19.79
CA VAL A 29 8.76 -3.17 -20.26
C VAL A 29 7.63 -3.03 -21.29
N ALA A 30 6.72 -2.06 -21.10
CA ALA A 30 5.70 -1.73 -22.09
C ALA A 30 6.31 -1.21 -23.41
N SER A 31 7.36 -0.38 -23.35
CA SER A 31 8.05 0.14 -24.54
C SER A 31 8.78 -0.95 -25.34
N GLU A 32 9.26 -1.99 -24.66
CA GLU A 32 9.93 -3.14 -25.27
C GLU A 32 8.93 -4.17 -25.84
N GLY A 33 7.62 -3.97 -25.64
CA GLY A 33 6.57 -4.87 -26.12
C GLY A 33 6.49 -6.20 -25.39
N ILE A 34 7.11 -6.29 -24.21
CA ILE A 34 7.11 -7.51 -23.39
C ILE A 34 5.76 -7.63 -22.68
N SER A 35 5.10 -8.78 -22.78
CA SER A 35 3.91 -9.06 -21.96
C SER A 35 4.33 -9.30 -20.52
N PHE A 36 3.85 -8.46 -19.59
CA PHE A 36 4.18 -8.53 -18.17
C PHE A 36 2.96 -8.64 -17.26
N HIS A 37 1.76 -8.60 -17.85
CA HIS A 37 0.54 -8.35 -17.10
C HIS A 37 0.23 -9.39 -16.03
N ASP A 38 0.56 -10.66 -16.22
CA ASP A 38 0.27 -11.71 -15.23
C ASP A 38 1.39 -11.87 -14.19
N ASP A 39 2.63 -11.56 -14.55
CA ASP A 39 3.82 -11.75 -13.71
C ASP A 39 4.20 -10.52 -12.87
N TRP A 40 3.55 -9.38 -13.12
CA TRP A 40 3.88 -8.13 -12.42
C TRP A 40 3.61 -8.21 -10.90
N PRO A 41 4.50 -7.64 -10.05
CA PRO A 41 4.32 -7.60 -8.59
C PRO A 41 3.32 -6.51 -8.17
N TYR A 42 2.06 -6.64 -8.57
CA TYR A 42 1.04 -5.59 -8.31
C TYR A 42 0.79 -5.31 -6.84
N ALA A 43 0.91 -6.31 -5.96
CA ALA A 43 0.71 -6.09 -4.52
C ALA A 43 1.76 -5.11 -3.97
N ILE A 44 3.04 -5.34 -4.27
CA ILE A 44 4.15 -4.46 -3.91
C ILE A 44 3.99 -3.10 -4.56
N HIS A 45 3.60 -3.05 -5.84
CA HIS A 45 3.40 -1.79 -6.55
C HIS A 45 2.27 -0.95 -5.93
N LEU A 46 1.12 -1.55 -5.62
CA LEU A 46 0.02 -0.87 -4.92
C LEU A 46 0.47 -0.39 -3.54
N LEU A 47 1.10 -1.25 -2.74
CA LEU A 47 1.60 -0.88 -1.42
C LEU A 47 2.63 0.26 -1.50
N GLY A 48 3.44 0.33 -2.56
CA GLY A 48 4.38 1.42 -2.80
C GLY A 48 3.67 2.76 -2.94
N HIS A 49 2.63 2.82 -3.77
CA HIS A 49 1.81 4.03 -3.92
C HIS A 49 1.13 4.43 -2.61
N LEU A 50 0.57 3.46 -1.87
CA LEU A 50 -0.03 3.73 -0.56
C LEU A 50 1.00 4.23 0.46
N TYR A 51 2.23 3.73 0.42
CA TYR A 51 3.31 4.13 1.32
C TYR A 51 3.63 5.63 1.19
N VAL A 52 3.68 6.13 -0.05
CA VAL A 52 3.96 7.56 -0.34
C VAL A 52 2.72 8.47 -0.27
N ASP A 53 1.58 7.95 0.21
CA ASP A 53 0.29 8.67 0.26
C ASP A 53 -0.36 8.95 -1.11
N ASP A 54 0.13 8.33 -2.19
CA ASP A 54 -0.40 8.52 -3.54
C ASP A 54 -1.56 7.54 -3.83
N CYS A 55 -2.69 7.81 -3.18
CA CYS A 55 -3.90 6.99 -3.35
C CYS A 55 -4.50 7.09 -4.76
N ASP A 56 -4.25 8.18 -5.49
CA ASP A 56 -4.76 8.36 -6.84
C ASP A 56 -4.02 7.48 -7.83
N SER A 57 -2.68 7.45 -7.79
CA SER A 57 -1.87 6.54 -8.61
C SER A 57 -2.18 5.08 -8.29
N ALA A 58 -2.35 4.72 -7.01
CA ALA A 58 -2.81 3.39 -6.63
C ALA A 58 -4.18 3.03 -7.26
N ARG A 59 -5.11 3.99 -7.29
CA ARG A 59 -6.44 3.81 -7.90
C ARG A 59 -6.38 3.65 -9.41
N PHE A 60 -5.50 4.40 -10.08
CA PHE A 60 -5.28 4.23 -11.52
C PHE A 60 -4.68 2.86 -11.82
N LEU A 61 -3.65 2.45 -11.07
CA LEU A 61 -3.07 1.12 -11.18
C LEU A 61 -4.12 0.03 -10.99
N TRP A 62 -4.96 0.10 -9.96
CA TRP A 62 -6.01 -0.89 -9.73
C TRP A 62 -6.96 -1.08 -10.93
N LYS A 63 -7.25 -0.01 -11.67
CA LYS A 63 -8.11 -0.06 -12.87
C LYS A 63 -7.44 -0.75 -14.04
N THR A 64 -6.11 -0.72 -14.14
CA THR A 64 -5.36 -1.34 -15.25
C THR A 64 -5.08 -2.83 -15.00
N ILE A 65 -5.13 -3.29 -13.74
CA ILE A 65 -4.90 -4.70 -13.39
C ILE A 65 -5.98 -5.60 -14.03
N PRO A 66 -5.60 -6.65 -14.79
CA PRO A 66 -6.53 -7.63 -15.35
C PRO A 66 -7.36 -8.36 -14.30
N SER A 67 -8.59 -8.74 -14.64
CA SER A 67 -9.47 -9.51 -13.74
C SER A 67 -8.86 -10.87 -13.35
N SER A 68 -8.15 -11.53 -14.27
CA SER A 68 -7.44 -12.79 -14.02
C SER A 68 -6.47 -12.68 -12.84
N VAL A 69 -5.74 -11.57 -12.74
CA VAL A 69 -4.79 -11.31 -11.65
C VAL A 69 -5.51 -11.05 -10.34
N LYS A 70 -6.63 -10.30 -10.38
CA LYS A 70 -7.45 -10.03 -9.18
C LYS A 70 -8.06 -11.30 -8.60
N GLU A 71 -8.42 -12.26 -9.44
CA GLU A 71 -8.99 -13.54 -9.03
C GLU A 71 -7.92 -14.53 -8.54
N SER A 72 -6.76 -14.56 -9.20
CA SER A 72 -5.68 -15.50 -8.88
C SER A 72 -4.79 -15.06 -7.72
N LYS A 73 -4.62 -13.75 -7.49
CA LYS A 73 -3.71 -13.19 -6.48
C LYS A 73 -4.47 -12.44 -5.38
N PRO A 74 -4.89 -13.12 -4.28
CA PRO A 74 -5.65 -12.48 -3.21
C PRO A 74 -4.89 -11.36 -2.48
N GLU A 75 -3.55 -11.42 -2.46
CA GLU A 75 -2.70 -10.39 -1.87
C GLU A 75 -2.85 -9.02 -2.57
N VAL A 76 -3.10 -9.01 -3.87
CA VAL A 76 -3.34 -7.78 -4.65
C VAL A 76 -4.68 -7.15 -4.22
N VAL A 77 -5.70 -7.98 -4.00
CA VAL A 77 -7.00 -7.53 -3.49
C VAL A 77 -6.88 -7.02 -2.06
N ALA A 78 -6.07 -7.67 -1.22
CA ALA A 78 -5.80 -7.24 0.15
C ALA A 78 -5.09 -5.87 0.19
N ALA A 79 -4.07 -5.66 -0.65
CA ALA A 79 -3.41 -4.37 -0.81
C ALA A 79 -4.40 -3.28 -1.23
N TRP A 80 -5.28 -3.59 -2.19
CA TRP A 80 -6.30 -2.63 -2.61
C TRP A 80 -7.34 -2.33 -1.52
N ARG A 81 -7.71 -3.30 -0.67
CA ARG A 81 -8.61 -3.06 0.48
C ARG A 81 -8.08 -1.98 1.42
N ILE A 82 -6.77 -1.93 1.66
CA ILE A 82 -6.13 -0.84 2.41
C ILE A 82 -6.35 0.49 1.69
N GLY A 83 -6.07 0.54 0.38
CA GLY A 83 -6.31 1.71 -0.46
C GLY A 83 -7.76 2.21 -0.44
N GLN A 84 -8.74 1.30 -0.46
CA GLN A 84 -10.16 1.64 -0.37
C GLN A 84 -10.48 2.36 0.95
N LYS A 85 -9.96 1.84 2.07
CA LYS A 85 -10.17 2.43 3.40
C LYS A 85 -9.54 3.81 3.51
N LEU A 86 -8.35 4.02 2.93
CA LEU A 86 -7.71 5.33 2.85
C LEU A 86 -8.56 6.32 2.04
N LEU A 87 -9.04 5.90 0.86
CA LEU A 87 -9.88 6.73 -0.01
C LEU A 87 -11.22 7.13 0.63
N THR A 88 -11.84 6.22 1.41
CA THR A 88 -13.06 6.53 2.16
C THR A 88 -12.81 7.24 3.48
N ARG A 89 -11.55 7.54 3.83
CA ARG A 89 -11.13 8.12 5.12
C ARG A 89 -11.60 7.29 6.33
N ASP A 90 -11.72 5.98 6.15
CA ASP A 90 -12.05 5.06 7.23
C ASP A 90 -10.78 4.69 7.98
N TYR A 91 -10.39 5.57 8.91
CA TYR A 91 -9.06 5.49 9.52
C TYR A 91 -8.86 4.24 10.39
N ALA A 92 -9.90 3.81 11.10
CA ALA A 92 -9.89 2.57 11.88
C ALA A 92 -9.88 1.35 10.96
N GLY A 93 -10.68 1.38 9.88
CA GLY A 93 -10.75 0.31 8.89
C GLY A 93 -9.43 0.05 8.16
N VAL A 94 -8.53 1.04 8.07
CA VAL A 94 -7.16 0.83 7.55
C VAL A 94 -6.40 -0.20 8.41
N TYR A 95 -6.44 -0.08 9.73
CA TYR A 95 -5.76 -1.02 10.63
C TYR A 95 -6.39 -2.41 10.60
N GLU A 96 -7.71 -2.50 10.45
CA GLU A 96 -8.41 -3.76 10.23
C GLU A 96 -8.01 -4.41 8.91
N ALA A 97 -7.92 -3.64 7.82
CA ALA A 97 -7.51 -4.14 6.51
C ALA A 97 -6.06 -4.65 6.52
N ILE A 98 -5.16 -3.96 7.23
CA ILE A 98 -3.77 -4.40 7.43
C ILE A 98 -3.71 -5.75 8.15
N ARG A 99 -4.49 -5.91 9.23
CA ARG A 99 -4.50 -7.13 10.06
C ARG A 99 -5.32 -8.28 9.48
N GLY A 100 -6.23 -7.97 8.56
CA GLY A 100 -7.20 -8.92 8.00
C GLY A 100 -6.67 -9.83 6.90
N TYR A 101 -5.38 -9.76 6.57
CA TYR A 101 -4.75 -10.60 5.56
C TYR A 101 -3.40 -11.13 6.06
N ASP A 102 -3.07 -12.37 5.70
CA ASP A 102 -1.77 -12.97 6.01
C ASP A 102 -0.79 -12.68 4.87
N TRP A 103 0.04 -11.66 5.09
CA TRP A 103 0.97 -11.12 4.10
C TRP A 103 2.14 -12.08 3.84
N SER A 104 2.58 -12.13 2.59
CA SER A 104 3.79 -12.88 2.23
C SER A 104 5.01 -12.29 2.95
N GLN A 105 6.08 -13.09 3.08
CA GLN A 105 7.30 -12.65 3.75
C GLN A 105 7.91 -11.40 3.10
N GLU A 106 7.70 -11.22 1.80
CA GLU A 106 8.19 -10.09 1.01
C GLU A 106 7.42 -8.79 1.31
N THR A 107 6.10 -8.87 1.47
CA THR A 107 5.24 -7.68 1.68
C THR A 107 5.03 -7.36 3.16
N LYS A 108 5.23 -8.33 4.06
CA LYS A 108 5.01 -8.18 5.50
C LYS A 108 5.79 -7.03 6.11
N ASP A 109 7.08 -6.91 5.78
CA ASP A 109 7.94 -5.82 6.26
C ASP A 109 7.47 -4.46 5.72
N MET A 110 7.02 -4.42 4.47
CA MET A 110 6.51 -3.20 3.83
C MET A 110 5.19 -2.75 4.46
N VAL A 111 4.27 -3.69 4.72
CA VAL A 111 2.98 -3.41 5.37
C VAL A 111 3.16 -2.97 6.82
N ALA A 112 4.11 -3.57 7.54
CA ALA A 112 4.48 -3.14 8.89
C ALA A 112 5.02 -1.70 8.87
N ALA A 113 5.94 -1.39 7.95
CA ALA A 113 6.48 -0.05 7.79
C ALA A 113 5.39 0.97 7.38
N PHE A 114 4.47 0.58 6.49
CA PHE A 114 3.31 1.40 6.14
C PHE A 114 2.45 1.71 7.37
N SER A 115 2.15 0.71 8.19
CA SER A 115 1.36 0.88 9.42
C SER A 115 1.98 1.92 10.36
N ASP A 116 3.31 1.93 10.48
CA ASP A 116 4.03 2.90 11.31
C ASP A 116 4.01 4.31 10.72
N VAL A 117 4.22 4.45 9.41
CA VAL A 117 4.11 5.74 8.71
C VAL A 117 2.70 6.30 8.84
N TYR A 118 1.69 5.46 8.61
CA TYR A 118 0.29 5.81 8.72
C TYR A 118 -0.08 6.25 10.15
N ARG A 119 0.40 5.53 11.17
CA ARG A 119 0.20 5.92 12.58
C ARG A 119 0.79 7.30 12.88
N LYS A 120 2.01 7.59 12.38
CA LYS A 120 2.65 8.91 12.52
C LYS A 120 1.84 10.01 11.83
N ARG A 121 1.37 9.78 10.59
CA ARG A 121 0.52 10.73 9.86
C ARG A 121 -0.78 11.02 10.61
N MET A 122 -1.45 9.97 11.09
CA MET A 122 -2.69 10.11 11.85
C MET A 122 -2.48 10.92 13.12
N PHE A 123 -1.40 10.64 13.87
CA PHE A 123 -1.07 11.40 15.06
C PHE A 123 -0.85 12.89 14.76
N GLN A 124 -0.10 13.22 13.71
CA GLN A 124 0.10 14.61 13.28
C GLN A 124 -1.22 15.29 12.86
N LEU A 125 -2.08 14.58 12.15
CA LEU A 125 -3.40 15.09 11.76
C LEU A 125 -4.23 15.45 12.99
N LEU A 126 -4.32 14.54 13.97
CA LEU A 126 -5.07 14.78 15.21
C LEU A 126 -4.52 15.96 16.00
N MET A 127 -3.19 16.04 16.14
CA MET A 127 -2.51 17.16 16.81
C MET A 127 -2.80 18.51 16.14
N SER A 128 -2.92 18.53 14.81
CA SER A 128 -3.21 19.76 14.06
C SER A 128 -4.69 20.16 14.08
N ALA A 129 -5.60 19.18 14.14
CA ALA A 129 -7.03 19.40 13.98
C ALA A 129 -7.77 19.62 15.32
N TYR A 130 -7.24 19.09 16.42
CA TYR A 130 -7.90 19.13 17.72
C TYR A 130 -7.04 19.82 18.78
N SER A 131 -7.57 20.86 19.41
CA SER A 131 -6.95 21.46 20.61
C SER A 131 -7.18 20.61 21.86
N THR A 132 -8.21 19.75 21.86
CA THR A 132 -8.51 18.79 22.92
C THR A 132 -9.21 17.58 22.29
N ILE A 133 -8.80 16.37 22.65
CA ILE A 133 -9.37 15.09 22.17
C ILE A 133 -9.43 14.11 23.35
N THR A 134 -10.45 13.25 23.39
CA THR A 134 -10.55 12.22 24.42
C THR A 134 -9.58 11.06 24.14
N ILE A 135 -9.16 10.36 25.19
CA ILE A 135 -8.31 9.16 25.04
C ILE A 135 -9.04 8.07 24.24
N ARG A 136 -10.38 7.98 24.40
CA ARG A 136 -11.21 7.03 23.65
C ARG A 136 -11.18 7.33 22.15
N ASP A 137 -11.40 8.59 21.77
CA ASP A 137 -11.40 8.97 20.35
C ASP A 137 -10.00 8.78 19.74
N LEU A 138 -8.94 9.12 20.48
CA LEU A 138 -7.56 8.87 20.06
C LEU A 138 -7.30 7.36 19.84
N ALA A 139 -7.77 6.49 20.74
CA ALA A 139 -7.63 5.05 20.59
C ALA A 139 -8.35 4.52 19.33
N LEU A 140 -9.57 5.02 19.07
CA LEU A 140 -10.32 4.67 17.86
C LEU A 140 -9.58 5.07 16.58
N PHE A 141 -9.02 6.29 16.51
CA PHE A 141 -8.21 6.73 15.36
C PHE A 141 -6.90 5.96 15.19
N HIS A 142 -6.41 5.29 16.23
CA HIS A 142 -5.24 4.42 16.19
C HIS A 142 -5.58 2.93 16.01
N GLY A 143 -6.85 2.59 15.76
CA GLY A 143 -7.29 1.22 15.54
C GLY A 143 -7.15 0.32 16.77
N MET A 144 -7.16 0.95 17.96
CA MET A 144 -7.20 0.31 19.27
C MET A 144 -8.65 0.33 19.75
N SER A 145 -9.26 -0.84 19.94
CA SER A 145 -10.55 -0.93 20.64
C SER A 145 -10.30 -0.66 22.13
N GLY A 146 -10.89 0.42 22.63
CA GLY A 146 -10.84 0.84 24.03
C GLY A 146 -11.71 0.01 24.96
#